data_AF-A0A2M8EVT2-F1
#
_entry.id   AF-A0A2M8EVT2-F1
#
_cell.length_a   1.000
_cell.length_b   1.000
_cell.length_c   1.000
_cell.angle_alpha   90.00
_cell.angle_beta   90.00
_cell.angle_gamma   90.00
#
_symmetry.space_group_name_H-M   'P 1'
#
loop_
_entity.id
_entity.type
_entity.pdbx_description
1 polymer ?
#
loop_
_entity_poly.entity_id
_entity_poly.type
_entity_poly.pdbx_seq_one_letter_code
_entity_poly.pdbx_strand_id
1 'polypeptide(L)'
;MATIHKKVWREYFEKIISGKKEIELRLADFEVNEGDTLVLEEWDKDKKDYTGRKVEVVVTYILKTKGQTFWPPEEVAKYGFQIIQFEQKTQKKFHLRVRALIRDGDNILVARVKGENYCFLPGGHNESGEPLSTSLIREIKEEIGLPSEIKEYLGIVENSWSENDMYHHEINHVFEVKIPNCNTKTKPRSQEDHLEFFWIRSEDFDKRNLLPKMIRPLAKNWLKGNNKVWYKSNFE
;
A
#
# COMPACT_ATOMS: atom_id res chain seq x y z
N MET A 1 30.76 5.89 -4.34
CA MET A 1 30.16 4.87 -3.48
C MET A 1 31.24 3.87 -3.13
N ALA A 2 31.70 3.89 -1.89
CA ALA A 2 32.68 2.94 -1.39
C ALA A 2 31.99 1.67 -0.88
N THR A 3 32.70 0.55 -0.94
CA THR A 3 32.29 -0.71 -0.31
C THR A 3 33.23 -0.99 0.85
N ILE A 4 32.67 -1.12 2.06
CA ILE A 4 33.44 -1.23 3.29
C ILE A 4 33.07 -2.53 4.00
N HIS A 5 34.06 -3.39 4.23
CA HIS A 5 33.86 -4.66 4.92
C HIS A 5 34.01 -4.48 6.43
N LYS A 6 33.06 -5.02 7.19
CA LYS A 6 33.06 -4.95 8.65
C LYS A 6 32.61 -6.26 9.27
N LYS A 7 33.33 -6.65 10.31
CA LYS A 7 32.96 -7.75 11.20
C LYS A 7 31.66 -7.42 11.96
N VAL A 8 30.79 -8.42 12.10
CA VAL A 8 29.61 -8.37 12.99
C VAL A 8 29.45 -9.70 13.72
N TRP A 9 29.11 -9.64 15.01
CA TRP A 9 28.89 -10.87 15.79
C TRP A 9 27.58 -11.53 15.40
N ARG A 10 27.55 -12.87 15.43
CA ARG A 10 26.38 -13.70 15.11
C ARG A 10 25.06 -13.18 15.71
N GLU A 11 25.04 -12.80 16.98
CA GLU A 11 23.82 -12.31 17.65
C GLU A 11 23.25 -11.00 17.06
N TYR A 12 24.10 -10.17 16.47
CA TYR A 12 23.69 -8.95 15.77
C TYR A 12 23.39 -9.26 14.31
N PHE A 13 24.16 -10.15 13.67
CA PHE A 13 23.91 -10.59 12.30
C PHE A 13 22.48 -11.13 12.14
N GLU A 14 22.02 -12.01 13.04
CA GLU A 14 20.65 -12.53 13.01
C GLU A 14 19.58 -11.42 13.14
N LYS A 15 19.84 -10.39 13.97
CA LYS A 15 18.92 -9.26 14.13
C LYS A 15 18.90 -8.35 12.90
N ILE A 16 20.01 -8.23 12.20
CA ILE A 16 20.12 -7.41 10.98
C ILE A 16 19.37 -8.09 9.84
N ILE A 17 19.61 -9.38 9.59
CA ILE A 17 18.93 -10.09 8.49
C ILE A 17 17.43 -10.22 8.68
N SER A 18 16.95 -10.20 9.94
CA SER A 18 15.51 -10.24 10.26
C SER A 18 14.85 -8.86 10.19
N GLY A 19 15.60 -7.79 9.93
CA GLY A 19 15.11 -6.40 9.95
C GLY A 19 14.90 -5.84 11.37
N LYS A 20 15.16 -6.63 12.43
CA LYS A 20 15.00 -6.18 13.82
C LYS A 20 16.03 -5.10 14.23
N LYS A 21 17.18 -5.06 13.56
CA LYS A 21 18.27 -4.09 13.82
C LYS A 21 18.70 -3.44 12.51
N GLU A 22 18.48 -2.14 12.41
CA GLU A 22 18.80 -1.29 11.25
C GLU A 22 19.81 -0.18 11.59
N ILE A 23 20.31 -0.15 12.83
CA ILE A 23 21.33 0.81 13.27
C ILE A 23 22.61 0.10 13.75
N GLU A 24 23.78 0.68 13.47
CA GLU A 24 25.09 0.20 13.91
C GLU A 24 25.78 1.23 14.81
N LEU A 25 26.39 0.77 15.90
CA LEU A 25 27.32 1.58 16.71
C LEU A 25 28.73 1.08 16.44
N ARG A 26 29.60 1.98 15.96
CA ARG A 26 31.00 1.68 15.70
C ARG A 26 31.88 2.81 16.20
N LEU A 27 33.12 2.47 16.55
CA LEU A 27 34.16 3.47 16.72
C LEU A 27 34.32 4.22 15.38
N ALA A 28 34.44 5.54 15.45
CA ALA A 28 34.62 6.39 14.27
C ALA A 28 36.11 6.40 13.84
N ASP A 29 36.68 5.22 13.60
CA ASP A 29 38.07 4.99 13.21
C ASP A 29 38.25 4.66 11.71
N PHE A 30 37.20 4.87 10.91
CA PHE A 30 37.19 4.69 9.46
C PHE A 30 36.27 5.72 8.81
N GLU A 31 36.55 6.05 7.55
CA GLU A 31 35.68 6.91 6.76
C GLU A 31 34.50 6.13 6.17
N VAL A 32 33.31 6.75 6.24
CA VAL A 32 32.05 6.24 5.70
C VAL A 32 31.13 7.42 5.45
N ASN A 33 30.39 7.39 4.34
CA ASN A 33 29.45 8.43 3.94
C ASN A 33 28.08 7.83 3.62
N GLU A 34 27.03 8.66 3.67
CA GLU A 34 25.71 8.24 3.20
C GLU A 34 25.78 7.82 1.73
N GLY A 35 25.08 6.73 1.40
CA GLY A 35 25.13 6.06 0.11
C GLY A 35 26.19 4.97 -0.01
N ASP A 36 27.22 4.93 0.85
CA ASP A 36 28.22 3.84 0.82
C ASP A 36 27.59 2.49 1.20
N THR A 37 28.21 1.39 0.74
CA THR A 37 27.80 0.03 1.08
C THR A 37 28.65 -0.53 2.22
N LEU A 38 28.01 -1.00 3.29
CA LEU A 38 28.65 -1.84 4.30
C LEU A 38 28.39 -3.31 4.00
N VAL A 39 29.46 -4.08 3.85
CA VAL A 39 29.42 -5.55 3.81
C VAL A 39 29.67 -6.04 5.23
N LEU A 40 28.61 -6.51 5.89
CA LEU A 40 28.69 -7.02 7.25
C LEU A 40 28.91 -8.53 7.22
N GLU A 41 30.08 -8.96 7.67
CA GLU A 41 30.54 -10.35 7.63
C GLU A 41 30.37 -10.99 9.01
N GLU A 42 29.62 -12.09 9.07
CA GLU A 42 29.33 -12.80 10.31
C GLU A 42 30.60 -13.43 10.88
N TRP A 43 30.88 -13.13 12.14
CA TRP A 43 31.96 -13.70 12.92
C TRP A 43 31.43 -14.56 14.06
N ASP A 44 31.91 -15.79 14.11
CA ASP A 44 31.67 -16.73 15.19
C ASP A 44 32.76 -16.57 16.25
N LYS A 45 32.38 -16.08 17.43
CA LYS A 45 33.31 -15.83 18.54
C LYS A 45 33.92 -17.11 19.12
N ASP A 46 33.19 -18.23 19.04
CA ASP A 46 33.59 -19.50 19.64
C ASP A 46 34.58 -20.22 18.71
N LYS A 47 34.30 -20.18 17.40
CA LYS A 47 35.21 -20.71 16.36
C LYS A 47 36.36 -19.78 16.02
N LYS A 48 36.29 -18.50 16.42
CA LYS A 48 37.23 -17.43 16.07
C LYS A 48 37.47 -17.33 14.56
N ASP A 49 36.41 -17.50 13.78
CA ASP A 49 36.46 -17.46 12.33
C ASP A 49 35.18 -16.85 11.74
N TYR A 50 35.27 -16.45 10.47
CA TYR A 50 34.11 -16.04 9.68
C TYR A 50 33.29 -17.27 9.32
N THR A 51 31.97 -17.15 9.37
CA THR A 51 31.08 -18.25 8.97
C THR A 51 30.88 -18.34 7.45
N GLY A 52 31.34 -17.32 6.71
CA GLY A 52 31.09 -17.13 5.28
C GLY A 52 29.77 -16.41 4.97
N ARG A 53 28.90 -16.19 5.97
CA ARG A 53 27.69 -15.39 5.80
C ARG A 53 28.03 -13.91 5.78
N LYS A 54 27.37 -13.18 4.87
CA LYS A 54 27.44 -11.73 4.77
C LYS A 54 26.09 -11.13 4.42
N VAL A 55 25.91 -9.86 4.78
CA VAL A 55 24.78 -9.03 4.34
C VAL A 55 25.32 -7.67 3.88
N GLU A 56 24.76 -7.16 2.79
CA GLU A 56 25.13 -5.86 2.24
C GLU A 56 24.03 -4.87 2.60
N VAL A 57 24.40 -3.75 3.20
CA VAL A 57 23.48 -2.67 3.60
C VAL A 57 23.99 -1.34 3.07
N VAL A 58 23.07 -0.44 2.73
CA VAL A 58 23.41 0.92 2.31
C VAL A 58 23.38 1.84 3.54
N VAL A 59 24.39 2.69 3.68
CA VAL A 59 24.46 3.67 4.75
C VAL A 59 23.48 4.80 4.45
N THR A 60 22.44 4.94 5.27
CA THR A 60 21.38 5.94 5.07
C THR A 60 21.44 7.12 6.04
N TYR A 61 22.18 6.99 7.14
CA TYR A 61 22.35 8.04 8.14
C TYR A 61 23.62 7.80 8.96
N ILE A 62 24.35 8.86 9.29
CA ILE A 62 25.56 8.79 10.11
C ILE A 62 25.52 9.87 11.21
N LEU A 63 25.68 9.45 12.46
CA LEU A 63 25.91 10.34 13.59
C LEU A 63 27.34 10.17 14.13
N LYS A 64 28.22 11.14 13.88
CA LYS A 64 29.54 11.23 14.52
C LYS A 64 29.41 11.95 15.87
N THR A 65 29.76 11.26 16.96
CA THR A 65 29.56 11.77 18.33
C THR A 65 30.71 12.65 18.85
N LYS A 66 31.92 12.53 18.27
CA LYS A 66 33.05 13.38 18.64
C LYS A 66 32.77 14.83 18.25
N GLY A 67 32.84 15.73 19.22
CA GLY A 67 32.59 17.17 19.02
C GLY A 67 31.12 17.58 19.18
N GLN A 68 30.21 16.65 19.49
CA GLN A 68 28.83 16.97 19.83
C GLN A 68 28.75 17.61 21.22
N THR A 69 27.96 18.68 21.36
CA THR A 69 27.82 19.47 22.59
C THR A 69 26.39 19.44 23.15
N PHE A 70 25.63 18.39 22.84
CA PHE A 70 24.23 18.23 23.27
C PHE A 70 24.06 18.18 24.79
N TRP A 71 25.07 17.68 25.51
CA TRP A 71 25.08 17.54 26.96
C TRP A 71 26.47 17.87 27.54
N PRO A 72 26.56 18.23 28.83
CA PRO A 72 27.84 18.45 29.49
C PRO A 72 28.76 17.21 29.45
N PRO A 73 30.08 17.36 29.27
CA PRO A 73 31.01 16.23 29.18
C PRO A 73 30.97 15.29 30.40
N GLU A 74 30.75 15.82 31.60
CA GLU A 74 30.60 15.04 32.83
C GLU A 74 29.37 14.13 32.80
N GLU A 75 28.26 14.56 32.20
CA GLU A 75 27.06 13.74 32.05
C GLU A 75 27.26 12.67 30.98
N VAL A 76 27.91 13.02 29.86
CA VAL A 76 28.26 12.04 28.82
C VAL A 76 29.22 10.98 29.35
N ALA A 77 30.22 11.36 30.16
CA ALA A 77 31.14 10.42 30.79
C ALA A 77 30.43 9.51 31.80
N LYS A 78 29.41 10.04 32.49
CA LYS A 78 28.63 9.29 33.48
C LYS A 78 27.61 8.34 32.86
N TYR A 79 26.88 8.76 31.83
CA TYR A 79 25.71 8.04 31.30
C TYR A 79 25.92 7.44 29.90
N GLY A 80 26.85 7.95 29.11
CA GLY A 80 27.04 7.59 27.71
C GLY A 80 25.88 8.02 26.81
N PHE A 81 25.81 7.46 25.60
CA PHE A 81 24.73 7.70 24.65
C PHE A 81 23.84 6.46 24.52
N GLN A 82 22.54 6.65 24.42
CA GLN A 82 21.63 5.64 23.89
C GLN A 82 21.44 5.87 22.40
N ILE A 83 21.60 4.81 21.60
CA ILE A 83 21.34 4.84 20.16
C ILE A 83 20.04 4.07 19.93
N ILE A 84 18.99 4.81 19.60
CA ILE A 84 17.63 4.30 19.51
C ILE A 84 17.22 4.28 18.04
N GLN A 85 16.86 3.11 17.55
CA GLN A 85 16.12 2.96 16.30
C GLN A 85 14.62 3.08 16.62
N PHE A 86 13.86 3.73 15.74
CA PHE A 86 12.43 3.90 15.87
C PHE A 86 11.77 3.83 14.50
N GLU A 87 10.50 3.45 14.49
CA GLU A 87 9.60 3.53 13.35
C GLU A 87 8.41 4.43 13.70
N GLN A 88 7.70 4.94 12.70
CA GLN A 88 6.47 5.68 12.96
C GLN A 88 5.43 4.71 13.55
N LYS A 89 4.77 5.09 14.64
CA LYS A 89 3.63 4.32 15.17
C LYS A 89 2.50 4.20 14.16
N THR A 90 2.34 5.21 13.31
CA THR A 90 1.32 5.22 12.27
C THR A 90 1.67 4.20 11.19
N GLN A 91 0.90 3.11 11.15
CA GLN A 91 1.07 2.10 10.12
C GLN A 91 0.52 2.65 8.80
N LYS A 92 1.20 2.41 7.68
CA LYS A 92 0.70 2.78 6.36
C LYS A 92 0.22 1.53 5.64
N LYS A 93 -1.04 1.52 5.21
CA LYS A 93 -1.62 0.46 4.40
C LYS A 93 -1.92 0.97 3.01
N PHE A 94 -1.29 0.37 2.02
CA PHE A 94 -1.53 0.66 0.61
C PHE A 94 -2.52 -0.35 0.04
N HIS A 95 -3.53 0.15 -0.70
CA HIS A 95 -4.57 -0.65 -1.33
C HIS A 95 -4.57 -0.37 -2.84
N LEU A 96 -4.15 -1.33 -3.65
CA LEU A 96 -4.34 -1.28 -5.10
C LEU A 96 -5.63 -2.03 -5.44
N ARG A 97 -6.60 -1.30 -5.98
CA ARG A 97 -7.94 -1.82 -6.30
C ARG A 97 -8.25 -1.72 -7.78
N VAL A 98 -9.04 -2.66 -8.26
CA VAL A 98 -9.66 -2.63 -9.58
C VAL A 98 -11.17 -2.57 -9.41
N ARG A 99 -11.83 -1.69 -10.18
CA ARG A 99 -13.26 -1.39 -10.04
C ARG A 99 -13.97 -1.46 -11.37
N ALA A 100 -15.13 -2.10 -11.39
CA ALA A 100 -16.00 -2.19 -12.55
C ALA A 100 -17.09 -1.11 -12.50
N LEU A 101 -17.11 -0.23 -13.49
CA LEU A 101 -18.27 0.61 -13.77
C LEU A 101 -19.16 -0.09 -14.79
N ILE A 102 -20.27 -0.66 -14.31
CA ILE A 102 -21.23 -1.40 -15.13
C ILE A 102 -22.51 -0.59 -15.20
N ARG A 103 -23.04 -0.33 -16.40
CA ARG A 103 -24.24 0.49 -16.60
C ARG A 103 -25.41 -0.27 -17.22
N ASP A 104 -26.61 0.20 -16.91
CA ASP A 104 -27.85 -0.10 -17.62
C ASP A 104 -28.71 1.18 -17.69
N GLY A 105 -28.71 1.81 -18.87
CA GLY A 105 -29.21 3.17 -19.04
C GLY A 105 -28.43 4.16 -18.16
N ASP A 106 -29.18 4.95 -17.37
CA ASP A 106 -28.62 5.93 -16.41
C ASP A 106 -28.26 5.32 -15.05
N ASN A 107 -28.40 4.00 -14.90
CA ASN A 107 -28.09 3.29 -13.66
C ASN A 107 -26.70 2.68 -13.73
N ILE A 108 -26.01 2.63 -12.59
CA ILE A 108 -24.79 1.86 -12.41
C ILE A 108 -25.01 0.76 -11.37
N LEU A 109 -24.30 -0.35 -11.54
CA LEU A 109 -24.27 -1.42 -10.55
C LEU A 109 -23.30 -1.06 -9.43
N VAL A 110 -23.75 -1.20 -8.19
CA VAL A 110 -22.92 -1.03 -6.99
C VAL A 110 -23.01 -2.25 -6.10
N ALA A 111 -21.94 -2.47 -5.33
CA ALA A 111 -21.86 -3.44 -4.26
C ALA A 111 -22.02 -2.74 -2.90
N ARG A 112 -22.50 -3.48 -1.90
CA ARG A 112 -22.54 -3.07 -0.51
C ARG A 112 -22.30 -4.27 0.40
N VAL A 113 -21.48 -4.06 1.42
CA VAL A 113 -21.37 -5.02 2.53
C VAL A 113 -22.65 -4.95 3.36
N LYS A 114 -23.31 -6.09 3.60
CA LYS A 114 -24.56 -6.16 4.36
C LYS A 114 -24.36 -5.57 5.76
N GLY A 115 -25.20 -4.59 6.11
CA GLY A 115 -25.11 -3.85 7.38
C GLY A 115 -24.44 -2.48 7.25
N GLU A 116 -23.69 -2.23 6.18
CA GLU A 116 -23.06 -0.93 5.95
C GLU A 116 -24.03 0.08 5.32
N ASN A 117 -23.76 1.37 5.54
CA ASN A 117 -24.57 2.46 5.00
C ASN A 117 -23.99 3.08 3.71
N TYR A 118 -22.90 2.53 3.20
CA TYR A 118 -22.22 2.96 1.98
C TYR A 118 -22.22 1.88 0.92
N CYS A 119 -22.03 2.29 -0.33
CA CYS A 119 -21.83 1.38 -1.46
C CYS A 119 -20.58 1.77 -2.25
N PHE A 120 -20.10 0.86 -3.08
CA PHE A 120 -18.89 1.03 -3.87
C PHE A 120 -19.05 0.31 -5.21
N LEU A 121 -18.15 0.57 -6.16
CA LEU A 121 -18.14 -0.17 -7.42
C LEU A 121 -17.67 -1.62 -7.20
N PRO A 122 -18.28 -2.62 -7.85
CA PRO A 122 -17.83 -4.02 -7.81
C PRO A 122 -16.36 -4.19 -8.19
N GLY A 123 -15.75 -5.29 -7.73
CA GLY A 123 -14.33 -5.59 -7.87
C GLY A 123 -13.55 -5.43 -6.56
N GLY A 124 -12.27 -5.80 -6.56
CA GLY A 124 -11.51 -5.90 -5.32
C GLY A 124 -10.02 -5.62 -5.45
N HIS A 125 -9.21 -6.39 -4.71
CA HIS A 125 -7.76 -6.19 -4.68
C HIS A 125 -7.10 -6.74 -5.93
N ASN A 126 -6.10 -6.02 -6.43
CA ASN A 126 -5.20 -6.60 -7.41
C ASN A 126 -4.18 -7.50 -6.69
N GLU A 127 -4.01 -8.73 -7.17
CA GLU A 127 -2.99 -9.64 -6.66
C GLU A 127 -1.62 -9.38 -7.31
N SER A 128 -0.54 -9.58 -6.56
CA SER A 128 0.81 -9.35 -7.08
C SER A 128 1.13 -10.32 -8.22
N GLY A 129 1.58 -9.78 -9.35
CA GLY A 129 1.93 -10.57 -10.54
C GLY A 129 0.79 -10.78 -11.54
N GLU A 130 -0.41 -10.23 -11.29
CA GLU A 130 -1.55 -10.28 -12.20
C GLU A 130 -1.81 -8.90 -12.87
N PRO A 131 -2.17 -8.85 -14.17
CA PRO A 131 -2.64 -7.62 -14.82
C PRO A 131 -3.98 -7.15 -14.24
N LEU A 132 -4.14 -5.83 -14.07
CA LEU A 132 -5.36 -5.20 -13.52
C LEU A 132 -6.66 -5.67 -14.20
N SER A 133 -6.64 -5.83 -15.52
CA SER A 133 -7.78 -6.30 -16.29
C SER A 133 -8.16 -7.75 -15.94
N THR A 134 -7.17 -8.63 -15.80
CA THR A 134 -7.38 -10.02 -15.41
C THR A 134 -7.92 -10.12 -13.99
N SER A 135 -7.32 -9.36 -13.05
CA SER A 135 -7.81 -9.26 -11.67
C SER A 135 -9.27 -8.82 -11.63
N LEU A 136 -9.66 -7.81 -12.42
CA LEU A 136 -11.04 -7.35 -12.40
C LEU A 136 -12.03 -8.40 -12.91
N ILE A 137 -11.69 -9.12 -13.98
CA ILE A 137 -12.55 -10.19 -14.52
C ILE A 137 -12.68 -11.32 -13.50
N ARG A 138 -11.59 -11.69 -12.82
CA ARG A 138 -11.58 -12.69 -11.73
C ARG A 138 -12.49 -12.25 -10.58
N GLU A 139 -12.30 -11.05 -10.05
CA GLU A 139 -13.10 -10.50 -8.94
C GLU A 139 -14.60 -10.45 -9.28
N ILE A 140 -14.97 -9.97 -10.48
CA ILE A 140 -16.38 -9.94 -10.90
C ILE A 140 -16.97 -11.35 -11.00
N LYS A 141 -16.18 -12.33 -11.44
CA LYS A 141 -16.62 -13.73 -11.49
C LYS A 141 -16.78 -14.31 -10.09
N GLU A 142 -15.90 -13.99 -9.15
CA GLU A 142 -16.00 -14.40 -7.75
C GLU A 142 -17.21 -13.77 -7.05
N GLU A 143 -17.42 -12.46 -7.25
CA GLU A 143 -18.49 -11.68 -6.60
C GLU A 143 -19.89 -11.98 -7.17
N ILE A 144 -20.00 -12.06 -8.51
CA ILE A 144 -21.29 -12.06 -9.23
C ILE A 144 -21.55 -13.41 -9.94
N GLY A 145 -20.51 -14.21 -10.20
CA GLY A 145 -20.64 -15.50 -10.88
C GLY A 145 -20.91 -15.42 -12.38
N LEU A 146 -20.88 -14.20 -12.97
CA LEU A 146 -21.22 -13.97 -14.37
C LEU A 146 -19.98 -13.66 -15.21
N PRO A 147 -19.93 -14.08 -16.48
CA PRO A 147 -18.89 -13.67 -17.40
C PRO A 147 -18.96 -12.16 -17.65
N SER A 148 -17.81 -11.53 -17.76
CA SER A 148 -17.69 -10.08 -17.95
C SER A 148 -16.68 -9.75 -19.05
N GLU A 149 -16.85 -8.59 -19.67
CA GLU A 149 -15.98 -8.07 -20.73
C GLU A 149 -15.53 -6.66 -20.34
N ILE A 150 -14.22 -6.42 -20.31
CA ILE A 150 -13.67 -5.07 -20.18
C ILE A 150 -13.85 -4.35 -21.51
N LYS A 151 -14.46 -3.15 -21.46
CA LYS A 151 -14.69 -2.32 -22.64
C LYS A 151 -13.62 -1.26 -22.78
N GLU A 152 -13.42 -0.47 -21.72
CA GLU A 152 -12.51 0.67 -21.74
C GLU A 152 -11.91 0.90 -20.36
N TYR A 153 -10.68 1.40 -20.32
CA TYR A 153 -10.08 1.91 -19.09
C TYR A 153 -10.54 3.35 -18.87
N LEU A 154 -11.21 3.61 -17.74
CA LEU A 154 -11.80 4.91 -17.46
C LEU A 154 -10.84 5.83 -16.72
N GLY A 155 -9.95 5.30 -15.87
CA GLY A 155 -8.93 6.10 -15.18
C GLY A 155 -8.75 5.74 -13.72
N ILE A 156 -8.27 6.70 -12.93
CA ILE A 156 -7.85 6.51 -11.54
C ILE A 156 -8.67 7.36 -10.58
N VAL A 157 -9.05 6.76 -9.46
CA VAL A 157 -9.55 7.48 -8.28
C VAL A 157 -8.70 7.13 -7.07
N GLU A 158 -8.01 8.14 -6.53
CA GLU A 158 -7.19 8.05 -5.33
C GLU A 158 -7.99 8.49 -4.11
N ASN A 159 -7.82 7.74 -3.02
CA ASN A 159 -8.49 7.99 -1.76
C ASN A 159 -7.53 7.74 -0.58
N SER A 160 -7.52 8.61 0.40
CA SER A 160 -6.83 8.42 1.68
C SER A 160 -7.73 8.71 2.87
N TRP A 161 -7.47 7.99 3.97
CA TRP A 161 -8.10 8.19 5.26
C TRP A 161 -7.19 7.65 6.38
N SER A 162 -7.43 8.08 7.61
CA SER A 162 -6.77 7.52 8.80
C SER A 162 -7.81 6.89 9.71
N GLU A 163 -7.53 5.68 10.20
CA GLU A 163 -8.39 4.92 11.11
C GLU A 163 -7.51 4.11 12.07
N ASN A 164 -7.74 4.19 13.39
CA ASN A 164 -7.03 3.40 14.42
C ASN A 164 -5.49 3.42 14.27
N ASP A 165 -4.88 4.61 14.16
CA ASP A 165 -3.43 4.79 13.92
C ASP A 165 -2.91 4.17 12.61
N MET A 166 -3.78 3.77 11.69
CA MET A 166 -3.43 3.29 10.36
C MET A 166 -3.81 4.34 9.31
N TYR A 167 -2.84 4.76 8.51
CA TYR A 167 -3.03 5.59 7.33
C TYR A 167 -3.28 4.68 6.13
N HIS A 168 -4.45 4.82 5.51
CA HIS A 168 -4.82 4.09 4.31
C HIS A 168 -4.59 4.96 3.08
N HIS A 169 -3.91 4.41 2.08
CA HIS A 169 -3.80 4.97 0.74
C HIS A 169 -4.37 3.97 -0.24
N GLU A 170 -5.49 4.31 -0.87
CA GLU A 170 -6.17 3.48 -1.85
C GLU A 170 -6.09 4.11 -3.24
N ILE A 171 -5.64 3.33 -4.23
CA ILE A 171 -5.67 3.66 -5.65
C ILE A 171 -6.67 2.73 -6.32
N ASN A 172 -7.75 3.29 -6.87
CA ASN A 172 -8.75 2.55 -7.63
C ASN A 172 -8.54 2.77 -9.13
N HIS A 173 -8.18 1.72 -9.85
CA HIS A 173 -8.25 1.67 -11.31
C HIS A 173 -9.68 1.30 -11.73
N VAL A 174 -10.32 2.17 -12.52
CA VAL A 174 -11.72 1.99 -12.93
C VAL A 174 -11.80 1.62 -14.41
N PHE A 175 -12.60 0.60 -14.72
CA PHE A 175 -12.86 0.13 -16.09
C PHE A 175 -14.36 0.14 -16.38
N GLU A 176 -14.76 0.48 -17.60
CA GLU A 176 -16.09 0.13 -18.10
C GLU A 176 -16.12 -1.38 -18.31
N VAL A 177 -17.11 -2.03 -17.71
CA VAL A 177 -17.32 -3.46 -17.82
C VAL A 177 -18.73 -3.74 -18.29
N LYS A 178 -18.85 -4.67 -19.24
CA LYS A 178 -20.12 -5.22 -19.69
C LYS A 178 -20.30 -6.62 -19.13
N ILE A 179 -21.42 -6.85 -18.46
CA ILE A 179 -21.87 -8.18 -18.06
C ILE A 179 -23.09 -8.54 -18.91
N PRO A 180 -23.00 -9.50 -19.85
CA PRO A 180 -24.13 -9.88 -20.68
C PRO A 180 -25.36 -10.26 -19.84
N ASN A 181 -26.53 -9.77 -20.23
CA ASN A 181 -27.82 -10.05 -19.57
C ASN A 181 -27.95 -9.58 -18.10
N CYS A 182 -27.01 -8.77 -17.60
CA CYS A 182 -27.12 -8.09 -16.31
C CYS A 182 -27.72 -6.69 -16.52
N ASN A 183 -28.90 -6.44 -15.96
CA ASN A 183 -29.61 -5.16 -16.13
C ASN A 183 -30.54 -4.88 -14.94
N THR A 184 -31.18 -3.71 -14.92
CA THR A 184 -32.05 -3.25 -13.84
C THR A 184 -33.28 -4.11 -13.57
N LYS A 185 -33.68 -4.97 -14.51
CA LYS A 185 -34.79 -5.91 -14.30
C LYS A 185 -34.38 -7.13 -13.47
N THR A 186 -33.08 -7.41 -13.37
CA THR A 186 -32.53 -8.54 -12.63
C THR A 186 -31.50 -8.05 -11.61
N LYS A 187 -31.83 -8.14 -10.31
CA LYS A 187 -30.83 -7.88 -9.25
C LYS A 187 -29.75 -8.96 -9.35
N PRO A 188 -28.47 -8.61 -9.55
CA PRO A 188 -27.42 -9.63 -9.61
C PRO A 188 -27.34 -10.36 -8.27
N ARG A 189 -27.34 -11.69 -8.33
CA ARG A 189 -27.20 -12.52 -7.13
C ARG A 189 -25.72 -12.52 -6.73
N SER A 190 -25.45 -12.04 -5.52
CA SER A 190 -24.12 -12.18 -4.92
C SER A 190 -23.77 -13.66 -4.76
N GLN A 191 -22.54 -14.02 -5.10
CA GLN A 191 -21.93 -15.30 -4.76
C GLN A 191 -21.21 -15.24 -3.40
N GLU A 192 -21.09 -14.04 -2.82
CA GLU A 192 -20.50 -13.83 -1.50
C GLU A 192 -21.58 -13.46 -0.48
N ASP A 193 -21.62 -14.18 0.63
CA ASP A 193 -22.69 -14.03 1.64
C ASP A 193 -22.71 -12.66 2.31
N HIS A 194 -21.59 -11.94 2.32
CA HIS A 194 -21.47 -10.64 2.96
C HIS A 194 -21.80 -9.46 2.02
N LEU A 195 -21.89 -9.70 0.70
CA LEU A 195 -22.18 -8.65 -0.29
C LEU A 195 -23.62 -8.70 -0.79
N GLU A 196 -24.10 -7.53 -1.21
CA GLU A 196 -25.27 -7.40 -2.07
C GLU A 196 -25.04 -6.38 -3.18
N PHE A 197 -25.70 -6.62 -4.31
CA PHE A 197 -25.59 -5.77 -5.51
C PHE A 197 -26.91 -5.10 -5.83
N PHE A 198 -26.89 -3.82 -6.18
CA PHE A 198 -28.10 -3.10 -6.61
C PHE A 198 -27.76 -1.97 -7.57
N TRP A 199 -28.77 -1.54 -8.31
CA TRP A 199 -28.64 -0.48 -9.28
C TRP A 199 -28.97 0.88 -8.65
N ILE A 200 -28.15 1.89 -8.93
CA ILE A 200 -28.40 3.27 -8.48
C ILE A 200 -28.28 4.23 -9.65
N ARG A 201 -29.09 5.29 -9.62
CA ARG A 201 -29.01 6.40 -10.60
C ARG A 201 -28.00 7.44 -10.16
N SER A 202 -27.55 8.26 -11.12
CA SER A 202 -26.58 9.33 -10.87
C SER A 202 -27.04 10.36 -9.83
N GLU A 203 -28.35 10.55 -9.69
CA GLU A 203 -28.96 11.48 -8.73
C GLU A 203 -28.94 10.94 -7.29
N ASP A 204 -28.80 9.62 -7.13
CA ASP A 204 -28.82 8.95 -5.83
C ASP A 204 -27.41 8.69 -5.26
N PHE A 205 -26.33 9.04 -5.97
CA PHE A 205 -24.95 8.73 -5.55
C PHE A 205 -24.61 9.25 -4.14
N ASP A 206 -25.03 10.48 -3.82
CA ASP A 206 -24.82 11.05 -2.49
C ASP A 206 -25.71 10.38 -1.44
N LYS A 207 -26.99 10.17 -1.76
CA LYS A 207 -27.99 9.54 -0.88
C LYS A 207 -27.64 8.08 -0.54
N ARG A 208 -27.01 7.36 -1.47
CA ARG A 208 -26.57 5.97 -1.32
C ARG A 208 -25.16 5.86 -0.75
N ASN A 209 -24.53 7.00 -0.46
CA ASN A 209 -23.17 7.10 0.04
C ASN A 209 -22.19 6.27 -0.80
N LEU A 210 -22.16 6.53 -2.12
CA LEU A 210 -21.20 5.89 -3.03
C LEU A 210 -19.78 6.36 -2.70
N LEU A 211 -18.90 5.44 -2.34
CA LEU A 211 -17.50 5.69 -2.00
C LEU A 211 -16.55 5.06 -3.04
N PRO A 212 -15.35 5.64 -3.24
CA PRO A 212 -14.89 6.93 -2.71
C PRO A 212 -15.67 8.11 -3.32
N LYS A 213 -15.90 9.19 -2.54
CA LYS A 213 -16.77 10.33 -2.97
C LYS A 213 -16.36 10.95 -4.32
N MET A 214 -15.07 10.86 -4.63
CA MET A 214 -14.43 11.40 -5.84
C MET A 214 -14.97 10.74 -7.11
N ILE A 215 -15.48 9.50 -7.02
CA ILE A 215 -16.02 8.78 -8.18
C ILE A 215 -17.35 9.35 -8.68
N ARG A 216 -18.13 9.99 -7.80
CA ARG A 216 -19.49 10.48 -8.09
C ARG A 216 -19.53 11.44 -9.29
N PRO A 217 -18.76 12.55 -9.33
CA PRO A 217 -18.76 13.44 -10.49
C PRO A 217 -18.16 12.79 -11.74
N LEU A 218 -17.20 11.87 -11.59
CA LEU A 218 -16.56 11.18 -12.72
C LEU A 218 -17.55 10.25 -13.42
N ALA A 219 -18.19 9.35 -12.67
CA ALA A 219 -19.21 8.44 -13.16
C ALA A 219 -20.41 9.22 -13.76
N LYS A 220 -20.84 10.32 -13.11
CA LYS A 220 -21.92 11.17 -13.64
C LYS A 220 -21.58 11.82 -14.98
N ASN A 221 -20.33 12.29 -15.15
CA ASN A 221 -19.89 12.87 -16.42
C ASN A 221 -19.78 11.81 -17.51
N TRP A 222 -19.28 10.63 -17.18
CA TRP A 222 -19.18 9.52 -18.12
C TRP A 222 -20.56 8.99 -18.57
N LEU A 223 -21.55 8.91 -17.66
CA LEU A 223 -22.93 8.57 -18.03
C LEU A 223 -23.52 9.58 -19.04
N LYS A 224 -23.05 10.83 -19.03
CA LYS A 224 -23.43 11.87 -20.01
C LYS A 224 -22.62 11.82 -21.32
N GLY A 225 -21.79 10.79 -21.53
CA GLY A 225 -20.98 10.60 -22.74
C GLY A 225 -19.63 11.29 -22.73
N ASN A 226 -19.12 11.72 -21.56
CA ASN A 226 -17.75 12.25 -21.46
C ASN A 226 -16.74 11.10 -21.37
N ASN A 227 -15.95 10.93 -22.44
CA ASN A 227 -14.94 9.86 -22.54
C ASN A 227 -13.51 10.35 -22.20
N LYS A 228 -13.37 11.46 -21.46
CA LYS A 228 -12.07 11.85 -20.93
C LYS A 228 -11.62 10.84 -19.88
N VAL A 229 -10.34 10.45 -19.93
CA VAL A 229 -9.70 9.64 -18.89
C VAL A 229 -9.79 10.38 -17.54
N TRP A 230 -10.16 9.63 -16.51
CA TRP A 230 -10.38 10.11 -15.16
C TRP A 230 -9.07 10.21 -14.40
N TYR A 231 -8.94 11.31 -13.66
CA TYR A 231 -8.07 11.38 -12.49
C TYR A 231 -8.77 12.22 -11.44
N LYS A 232 -8.87 11.71 -10.21
CA LYS A 232 -9.27 12.50 -9.05
C LYS A 232 -8.70 11.92 -7.77
N SER A 233 -8.23 12.79 -6.91
CA SER A 233 -7.65 12.47 -5.61
C SER A 233 -8.33 13.28 -4.50
N ASN A 234 -8.38 12.75 -3.29
CA ASN A 234 -8.72 13.54 -2.08
C ASN A 234 -7.49 13.91 -1.25
N PHE A 235 -6.29 13.61 -1.75
CA PHE A 235 -5.07 14.18 -1.21
C PHE A 235 -5.12 15.69 -1.46
N GLU A 236 -4.93 16.49 -0.40
CA GLU A 236 -4.79 17.94 -0.51
C GLU A 236 -3.51 18.33 -1.26
#